data_AF-A0A655FVU7-F1
#
_entry.id   AF-A0A655FVU7-F1
#
_cell.length_a   1.000
_cell.length_b   1.000
_cell.length_c   1.000
_cell.angle_alpha   90.00
_cell.angle_beta   90.00
_cell.angle_gamma   90.00
#
_symmetry.space_group_name_H-M   'P 1'
#
loop_
_entity.id
_entity.type
_entity.pdbx_description
1 polymer ?
#
loop_
_entity_poly.entity_id
_entity_poly.type
_entity_poly.pdbx_seq_one_letter_code
_entity_poly.pdbx_strand_id
1 'polypeptide(L)' 'MRMKSAAEAWRERGFDLDLTELIYFDQRNDVADYLAGSGWQVTTSTGKELFAAQGLPPFEDDHITRFADRRYISAVLK' A
#
# COMPACT_ATOMS: atom_id res chain seq x y z
N MET A 1 2.49 -12.92 -14.60
CA MET A 1 1.44 -12.44 -13.67
C MET A 1 1.98 -12.55 -12.24
N ARG A 2 2.56 -11.47 -11.71
CA ARG A 2 3.34 -11.46 -10.43
C ARG A 2 2.52 -11.67 -9.15
N MET A 3 1.20 -11.60 -9.22
CA MET A 3 0.31 -11.90 -8.09
C MET A 3 -0.03 -13.40 -8.01
N LYS A 4 -0.10 -14.10 -9.15
CA LYS A 4 -0.24 -15.57 -9.18
C LYS A 4 0.93 -16.26 -8.48
N SER A 5 2.15 -15.77 -8.68
CA SER A 5 3.34 -16.33 -8.00
C SER A 5 3.31 -16.13 -6.47
N ALA A 6 2.63 -15.10 -5.97
CA ALA A 6 2.45 -14.93 -4.53
C ALA A 6 1.39 -15.90 -3.98
N ALA A 7 0.28 -16.09 -4.70
CA ALA A 7 -0.75 -17.07 -4.34
C ALA A 7 -0.19 -18.52 -4.37
N GLU A 8 0.63 -18.86 -5.37
CA GLU A 8 1.31 -20.16 -5.46
C GLU A 8 2.22 -20.43 -4.25
N ALA A 9 3.01 -19.44 -3.83
CA ALA A 9 3.90 -19.55 -2.65
C ALA A 9 3.15 -19.74 -1.33
N TRP A 10 1.89 -19.29 -1.24
CA TRP A 10 1.03 -19.49 -0.05
C TRP A 10 0.37 -20.86 -0.09
N ARG A 11 -0.03 -21.31 -1.29
CA ARG A 11 -0.59 -22.64 -1.50
C ARG A 11 0.40 -23.75 -1.19
N GLU A 12 1.67 -23.58 -1.53
CA GLU A 12 2.78 -24.47 -1.12
C GLU A 12 2.95 -24.56 0.42
N ARG A 13 2.52 -23.53 1.15
CA ARG A 13 2.57 -23.47 2.63
C ARG A 13 1.25 -23.90 3.30
N GLY A 14 0.33 -24.50 2.53
CA GLY A 14 -0.94 -25.01 3.04
C GLY A 14 -2.04 -23.97 3.21
N PHE A 15 -1.82 -22.73 2.77
CA PHE A 15 -2.84 -21.68 2.74
C PHE A 15 -3.35 -21.50 1.32
N ASP A 16 -4.55 -22.03 1.03
CA ASP A 16 -5.25 -21.82 -0.24
C ASP A 16 -5.97 -20.47 -0.22
N LEU A 17 -5.19 -19.39 -0.32
CA LEU A 17 -5.70 -18.02 -0.34
C LEU A 17 -5.21 -17.32 -1.61
N ASP A 18 -6.13 -17.05 -2.53
CA ASP A 18 -5.86 -16.17 -3.65
C ASP A 18 -6.17 -14.71 -3.26
N LEU A 19 -5.13 -13.97 -2.89
CA LEU A 19 -5.23 -12.55 -2.54
C LEU A 19 -5.83 -11.69 -3.68
N THR A 20 -5.80 -12.16 -4.93
CA THR A 20 -6.39 -11.43 -6.04
C THR A 20 -7.91 -11.40 -5.95
N GLU A 21 -8.55 -12.38 -5.31
CA GLU A 21 -10.00 -12.37 -5.06
C GLU A 21 -10.42 -11.34 -4.00
N LEU A 22 -9.47 -10.81 -3.23
CA LEU A 22 -9.71 -9.81 -2.19
C LEU A 22 -9.42 -8.38 -2.66
N ILE A 23 -8.91 -8.20 -3.88
CA ILE A 23 -8.53 -6.90 -4.41
C ILE A 23 -9.53 -6.48 -5.48
N TYR A 24 -10.16 -5.32 -5.26
CA TYR A 24 -10.95 -4.66 -6.29
C TYR A 24 -10.01 -4.01 -7.32
N PHE A 25 -10.07 -4.47 -8.57
CA PHE A 25 -9.23 -3.98 -9.67
C PHE A 25 -9.89 -2.90 -10.52
N ASP A 26 -11.16 -2.61 -10.27
CA ASP A 26 -11.88 -1.58 -11.00
C ASP A 26 -11.26 -0.19 -10.81
N GLN A 27 -11.53 0.68 -11.78
CA GLN A 27 -11.10 2.07 -11.70
C GLN A 27 -11.72 2.72 -10.46
N ARG A 28 -10.86 3.30 -9.64
CA ARG A 28 -11.24 4.04 -8.43
C ARG A 28 -10.60 5.41 -8.46
N ASN A 29 -11.24 6.37 -7.80
CA ASN A 29 -10.62 7.66 -7.54
C ASN A 29 -9.37 7.44 -6.67
N ASP A 30 -8.30 8.17 -6.96
CA ASP A 30 -7.20 8.29 -6.01
C ASP A 30 -7.74 8.99 -4.75
N VAL A 31 -7.49 8.39 -3.59
CA VAL A 31 -8.05 8.85 -2.31
C VAL A 31 -7.58 10.27 -1.98
N ALA A 32 -6.32 10.60 -2.28
CA ALA A 32 -5.78 11.93 -1.99
C ALA A 32 -6.44 12.98 -2.88
N ASP A 33 -6.56 12.69 -4.18
CA ASP A 33 -7.19 13.58 -5.15
C ASP A 33 -8.68 13.79 -4.84
N TYR A 34 -9.39 12.72 -4.48
CA TYR A 34 -10.81 12.78 -4.14
C TYR A 34 -11.07 13.63 -2.89
N LEU A 35 -10.26 13.44 -1.84
CA LEU A 35 -10.40 14.22 -0.60
C LEU A 35 -10.03 15.69 -0.81
N ALA A 36 -8.96 15.97 -1.55
CA ALA A 36 -8.56 17.33 -1.90
C ALA A 36 -9.65 18.06 -2.70
N GLY A 37 -10.23 17.40 -3.70
CA GLY A 37 -11.37 17.93 -4.47
C GLY A 37 -12.63 18.15 -3.62
N SER A 38 -12.74 17.48 -2.47
CA SER A 38 -13.85 17.63 -1.52
C SER A 38 -13.57 18.65 -0.41
N GLY A 39 -12.51 19.46 -0.52
CA GLY A 39 -12.19 20.55 0.42
C GLY A 39 -11.38 20.12 1.65
N TRP A 40 -10.90 18.88 1.70
CA TRP A 40 -10.04 18.41 2.79
C TRP A 40 -8.59 18.87 2.59
N GLN A 41 -7.92 19.21 3.68
CA GLN A 41 -6.47 19.38 3.68
C GLN A 41 -5.83 18.00 3.84
N VAL A 42 -5.14 17.52 2.81
CA VAL A 42 -4.58 16.16 2.73
C VAL A 42 -3.06 16.17 2.90
N THR A 43 -2.54 15.26 3.71
CA THR A 43 -1.11 14.95 3.84
C THR A 43 -0.88 13.50 3.43
N THR A 44 0.15 13.27 2.61
CA THR A 44 0.55 11.91 2.20
C THR A 44 1.99 11.64 2.60
N SER A 45 2.28 10.39 2.95
CA SER A 45 3.64 9.93 3.24
C SER A 45 3.82 8.50 2.78
N THR A 46 5.00 8.14 2.32
CA THR A 46 5.40 6.77 2.00
C THR A 46 5.91 6.05 3.25
N GLY A 47 5.90 4.73 3.23
CA GLY A 47 6.53 3.93 4.28
C GLY A 47 8.01 4.30 4.47
N LYS A 48 8.72 4.61 3.37
CA LYS A 48 10.13 5.06 3.40
C LYS A 48 10.31 6.38 4.14
N GLU A 49 9.48 7.37 3.85
CA GLU A 49 9.51 8.68 4.53
C GLU A 49 9.20 8.53 6.02
N LEU A 50 8.24 7.69 6.37
CA LEU A 50 7.90 7.42 7.77
C LEU A 50 9.05 6.74 8.52
N PHE A 51 9.72 5.76 7.92
CA PHE A 51 10.89 5.10 8.51
C PHE A 51 12.04 6.09 8.71
N ALA A 52 12.34 6.90 7.70
CA ALA A 52 13.37 7.92 7.79
C ALA A 52 13.06 8.95 8.90
N ALA A 53 11.80 9.39 9.01
CA ALA A 53 11.36 10.32 10.04
C ALA A 53 11.49 9.76 11.47
N GLN A 54 11.47 8.43 11.62
CA GLN A 54 11.62 7.74 12.91
C GLN A 54 13.05 7.22 13.16
N GLY A 55 14.00 7.47 12.25
CA GLY A 55 15.38 6.99 12.38
C GLY A 55 15.52 5.46 12.27
N LEU A 56 14.55 4.79 11.64
CA LEU A 56 14.56 3.35 11.43
C LEU A 56 15.41 2.98 10.20
N PRO A 57 16.02 1.77 10.19
CA PRO A 57 16.81 1.32 9.04
C PRO A 57 15.95 1.23 7.77
N PRO A 58 16.51 1.54 6.60
CA PRO A 58 15.77 1.44 5.34
C PRO A 58 15.36 -0.01 5.05
N PHE A 59 14.35 -0.19 4.22
CA PHE A 59 13.96 -1.52 3.75
C PHE A 59 15.10 -2.13 2.92
N GLU A 60 15.73 -3.19 3.45
CA GLU A 60 16.85 -3.89 2.78
C GLU A 60 16.36 -4.93 1.75
N ASP A 61 15.12 -5.40 1.87
CA ASP A 61 14.59 -6.52 1.09
C ASP A 61 13.53 -6.08 0.07
N ASP A 62 13.77 -6.43 -1.20
CA ASP A 62 12.95 -6.05 -2.37
C ASP A 62 11.51 -6.61 -2.27
N HIS A 63 11.33 -7.69 -1.50
CA HIS A 63 10.02 -8.25 -1.19
C HIS A 63 9.20 -7.36 -0.23
N ILE A 64 9.85 -6.61 0.67
CA ILE A 64 9.22 -5.67 1.61
C ILE A 64 9.07 -4.27 0.98
N THR A 65 9.91 -3.92 0.00
CA THR A 65 9.81 -2.64 -0.74
C THR A 65 8.43 -2.40 -1.34
N ARG A 66 7.69 -3.46 -1.71
CA ARG A 66 6.30 -3.37 -2.19
C ARG A 66 5.33 -2.74 -1.18
N PHE A 67 5.60 -2.92 0.10
CA PHE A 67 4.85 -2.27 1.17
C PHE A 67 5.43 -0.92 1.54
N ALA A 68 6.73 -0.71 1.32
CA ALA A 68 7.41 0.55 1.55
C ALA A 68 6.91 1.68 0.64
N ASP A 69 6.49 1.35 -0.60
CA ASP A 69 5.89 2.30 -1.54
C ASP A 69 4.39 2.54 -1.29
N ARG A 70 3.77 1.89 -0.27
CA ARG A 70 2.39 2.20 0.10
C ARG A 70 2.31 3.62 0.66
N ARG A 71 1.31 4.36 0.18
CA ARG A 71 0.97 5.71 0.68
C ARG A 71 0.09 5.62 1.91
N TYR A 72 0.51 6.31 2.96
CA TYR A 72 -0.27 6.63 4.14
C TYR A 72 -0.87 8.02 3.95
N ILE A 73 -2.14 8.19 4.30
CA ILE A 73 -2.89 9.43 4.06
C ILE A 73 -3.53 9.87 5.36
N SER A 74 -3.36 11.14 5.74
CA SER A 74 -4.15 11.82 6.75
C SER A 74 -4.85 13.02 6.12
N ALA A 75 -6.07 13.32 6.58
CA ALA A 75 -6.85 14.43 6.05
C ALA A 75 -7.69 15.07 7.16
N VAL A 76 -7.80 16.39 7.12
CA VAL A 76 -8.62 17.17 8.07
C VAL A 76 -9.52 18.12 7.29
N LEU A 77 -10.81 18.11 7.61
CA LEU A 77 -11.79 19.09 7.13
C LEU A 77 -11.87 20.22 8.16
N LYS A 78 -11.76 21.47 7.70
CA LYS A 78 -11.86 22.66 8.55
C LYS A 78 -13.29 23.17 8.60
#